data_AF-A0A352TA92-F1
#
_entry.id   AF-A0A352TA92-F1
#
_cell.length_a   1.000
_cell.length_b   1.000
_cell.length_c   1.000
_cell.angle_alpha   90.00
_cell.angle_beta   90.00
_cell.angle_gamma   90.00
#
_symmetry.space_group_name_H-M   'P 1'
#
loop_
_entity.id
_entity.type
_entity.pdbx_description
1 polymer ?
#
loop_
_entity_poly.entity_id
_entity_poly.type
_entity_poly.pdbx_seq_one_letter_code
_entity_poly.pdbx_strand_id
1 'polypeptide(L)'
;MYAFLLLCLPCLSLYLMLANRQYSFKSFLPPALIGLITAIAVCAIRGFFITYTHLWTDSFFSTLIFVTLRDTLIPTVIMCGLFFLFSKDTWNYKSESVAPLMGFFLSVYIPFIILSGSNMEAHTAFMFLVKPLLIAAYILSLSVLVKKAVSSFSKNDKRFGLIFSAACLVLMFIPAFIEALWYLHFISILWIALTLIFVVGAVILYLFFNPKEVKEERVPIFMTMDN
;
A
#
# COMPACT_ATOMS: atom_id res chain seq x y z
N MET A 1 5.37 10.52 17.90
CA MET A 1 5.05 9.13 17.50
C MET A 1 3.71 9.06 16.78
N TYR A 2 2.59 9.48 17.39
CA TYR A 2 1.28 9.54 16.72
C TYR A 2 1.25 10.36 15.42
N ALA A 3 1.93 11.51 15.39
CA ALA A 3 2.03 12.31 14.17
C ALA A 3 2.67 11.54 13.00
N PHE A 4 3.68 10.70 13.26
CA PHE A 4 4.31 9.89 12.22
C PHE A 4 3.34 8.82 11.71
N LEU A 5 2.65 8.13 12.62
CA LEU A 5 1.60 7.16 12.28
C LEU A 5 0.52 7.77 11.37
N LEU A 6 0.04 8.97 11.70
CA LEU A 6 -1.03 9.64 10.95
C LEU A 6 -0.56 10.28 9.64
N LEU A 7 0.67 10.80 9.58
CA LEU A 7 1.14 11.59 8.44
C LEU A 7 2.01 10.82 7.44
N CYS A 8 2.62 9.69 7.81
CA CYS A 8 3.55 8.96 6.94
C CYS A 8 2.91 8.57 5.60
N LEU A 9 1.78 7.88 5.63
CA LEU A 9 1.09 7.39 4.44
C LEU A 9 0.43 8.49 3.58
N PRO A 10 -0.31 9.48 4.14
CA PRO A 10 -0.88 10.53 3.32
C PRO A 10 0.21 11.43 2.71
N CYS A 11 1.30 11.74 3.43
CA CYS A 11 2.40 12.50 2.86
C CYS A 11 3.10 11.75 1.72
N LEU A 12 3.34 10.44 1.88
CA LEU A 12 3.88 9.61 0.79
C LEU A 12 2.94 9.62 -0.43
N SER A 13 1.65 9.43 -0.20
CA SER A 13 0.64 9.39 -1.28
C SER A 13 0.54 10.71 -2.03
N LEU A 14 0.51 11.83 -1.30
CA LEU A 14 0.56 13.17 -1.87
C LEU A 14 1.84 13.41 -2.66
N TYR A 15 2.99 12.99 -2.13
CA TYR A 15 4.26 13.05 -2.84
C TYR A 15 4.18 12.28 -4.17
N LEU A 16 3.66 11.05 -4.16
CA LEU A 16 3.52 10.23 -5.37
C LEU A 16 2.56 10.83 -6.39
N MET A 17 1.46 11.46 -5.96
CA MET A 17 0.55 12.19 -6.85
C MET A 17 1.20 13.43 -7.47
N LEU A 18 1.97 14.19 -6.68
CA LEU A 18 2.64 15.42 -7.14
C LEU A 18 3.86 15.14 -8.02
N ALA A 19 4.60 14.07 -7.68
CA ALA A 19 5.76 13.62 -8.43
C ALA A 19 5.36 12.96 -9.77
N ASN A 20 4.10 12.54 -9.92
CA ASN A 20 3.61 11.99 -11.16
C ASN A 20 3.68 13.05 -12.28
N ARG A 21 4.31 12.67 -13.39
CA ARG A 21 4.50 13.55 -14.55
C ARG A 21 3.47 13.30 -15.64
N GLN A 22 2.87 12.11 -15.70
CA GLN A 22 1.95 11.73 -16.77
C GLN A 22 0.57 12.35 -16.58
N TYR A 23 0.10 12.43 -15.32
CA TYR A 23 -1.23 12.94 -15.00
C TYR A 23 -1.15 14.15 -14.06
N SER A 24 -2.14 15.03 -14.15
CA SER A 24 -2.29 16.14 -13.22
C SER A 24 -2.71 15.63 -11.84
N PHE A 25 -2.32 16.34 -10.77
CA PHE A 25 -2.74 16.04 -9.40
C PHE A 25 -4.28 15.86 -9.28
N LYS A 26 -5.05 16.67 -10.02
CA LYS A 26 -6.51 16.61 -10.03
C LYS A 26 -7.05 15.27 -10.50
N SER A 27 -6.34 14.58 -11.40
CA SER A 27 -6.73 13.25 -11.87
C SER A 27 -6.71 12.22 -10.76
N PHE A 28 -5.84 12.38 -9.75
CA PHE A 28 -5.74 11.43 -8.64
C PHE A 28 -6.71 11.72 -7.49
N LEU A 29 -7.50 12.80 -7.53
CA LEU A 29 -8.47 13.12 -6.49
C LEU A 29 -9.58 12.05 -6.37
N PRO A 30 -10.23 11.58 -7.45
CA PRO A 30 -11.21 10.50 -7.35
C PRO A 30 -10.66 9.21 -6.70
N PRO A 31 -9.54 8.60 -7.15
CA PRO A 31 -9.04 7.39 -6.50
C PRO A 31 -8.61 7.63 -5.04
N ALA A 32 -8.06 8.81 -4.72
CA ALA A 32 -7.74 9.16 -3.33
C ALA A 32 -9.00 9.24 -2.46
N LEU A 33 -10.07 9.90 -2.94
CA LEU A 33 -11.35 9.99 -2.23
C LEU A 33 -12.01 8.63 -2.07
N ILE A 34 -11.99 7.79 -3.11
CA ILE A 34 -12.49 6.41 -3.03
C ILE A 34 -11.75 5.65 -1.93
N GLY A 35 -10.41 5.68 -1.92
CA GLY A 35 -9.62 5.03 -0.88
C GLY A 35 -9.95 5.53 0.52
N LEU A 36 -10.10 6.85 0.69
CA LEU A 36 -10.41 7.47 1.98
C LEU A 36 -11.82 7.10 2.46
N ILE A 37 -12.85 7.27 1.63
CA ILE A 37 -14.25 7.00 1.98
C ILE A 37 -14.45 5.52 2.28
N THR A 38 -13.86 4.63 1.48
CA THR A 38 -13.94 3.20 1.71
C THR A 38 -13.22 2.79 3.00
N ALA A 39 -12.09 3.41 3.34
CA ALA A 39 -11.45 3.17 4.64
C ALA A 39 -12.33 3.61 5.81
N ILE A 40 -12.95 4.79 5.73
CA ILE A 40 -13.90 5.25 6.75
C ILE A 40 -15.04 4.25 6.91
N ALA A 41 -15.64 3.79 5.81
CA ALA A 41 -16.73 2.82 5.84
C ALA A 41 -16.29 1.48 6.47
N VAL A 42 -15.13 0.95 6.04
CA VAL A 42 -14.58 -0.30 6.59
C VAL A 42 -14.27 -0.18 8.07
N CYS A 43 -13.62 0.92 8.49
CA CYS A 43 -13.31 1.19 9.89
C CYS A 43 -14.58 1.39 10.73
N ALA A 44 -15.60 2.08 10.22
CA ALA A 44 -16.88 2.25 10.88
C ALA A 44 -17.57 0.90 11.07
N ILE A 45 -17.73 0.10 10.01
CA ILE A 45 -18.32 -1.24 10.08
C ILE A 45 -17.55 -2.09 11.10
N ARG A 46 -16.21 -2.07 11.06
CA ARG A 46 -15.38 -2.82 11.99
C ARG A 46 -15.57 -2.34 13.44
N GLY A 47 -15.60 -1.03 13.67
CA GLY A 47 -15.79 -0.44 14.99
C GLY A 47 -17.17 -0.72 15.60
N PHE A 48 -18.22 -0.78 14.78
CA PHE A 48 -19.58 -1.06 15.25
C PHE A 48 -19.90 -2.55 15.38
N PHE A 49 -19.40 -3.39 14.47
CA PHE A 49 -19.84 -4.80 14.37
C PHE A 49 -18.78 -5.83 14.80
N ILE A 50 -17.49 -5.47 14.82
CA ILE A 50 -16.41 -6.44 15.06
C ILE A 50 -15.64 -6.01 16.31
N THR A 51 -16.14 -6.41 17.48
CA THR A 51 -15.54 -6.19 18.81
C THR A 51 -14.34 -7.10 19.09
N TYR A 52 -13.61 -7.55 18.05
CA TYR A 52 -12.44 -8.40 18.24
C TYR A 52 -11.15 -7.60 18.14
N THR A 53 -10.64 -7.26 19.32
CA THR A 53 -9.28 -6.80 19.57
C THR A 53 -8.33 -7.98 19.32
N HIS A 54 -7.63 -7.94 18.19
CA HIS A 54 -6.37 -8.66 17.95
C HIS A 54 -6.28 -10.10 18.54
N LEU A 55 -6.73 -11.12 17.80
CA LEU A 55 -6.42 -12.52 18.11
C LEU A 55 -4.93 -12.76 17.82
N TRP A 56 -4.11 -12.52 18.83
CA TRP A 56 -2.73 -12.95 18.81
C TRP A 56 -2.70 -14.48 18.90
N THR A 57 -2.04 -15.10 17.93
CA THR A 57 -1.87 -16.55 17.90
C THR A 57 -0.47 -16.89 18.35
N ASP A 58 -0.30 -17.95 19.15
CA ASP A 58 1.00 -18.40 19.67
C ASP A 58 1.97 -18.88 18.59
N SER A 59 1.51 -19.02 17.34
CA SER A 59 2.31 -19.55 16.24
C SER A 59 2.68 -18.49 15.21
N PHE A 60 3.93 -18.55 14.74
CA PHE A 60 4.47 -17.64 13.72
C PHE A 60 3.63 -17.62 12.45
N PHE A 61 3.25 -18.79 11.93
CA PHE A 61 2.49 -18.90 10.68
C PHE A 61 1.08 -18.32 10.79
N SER A 62 0.39 -18.55 11.91
CA SER A 62 -0.94 -17.97 12.10
C SER A 62 -0.88 -16.45 12.24
N THR A 63 0.13 -15.91 12.93
CA THR A 63 0.36 -14.46 13.02
C THR A 63 0.69 -13.88 11.65
N LEU A 64 1.59 -14.52 10.90
CA LEU A 64 1.93 -14.12 9.53
C LEU A 64 0.69 -14.05 8.63
N ILE A 65 -0.09 -15.13 8.57
CA ILE A 65 -1.29 -15.22 7.72
C ILE A 65 -2.32 -14.18 8.15
N PHE A 66 -2.57 -14.04 9.45
CA PHE A 66 -3.53 -13.08 9.98
C PHE A 66 -3.14 -11.64 9.63
N VAL A 67 -1.88 -11.26 9.85
CA VAL A 67 -1.38 -9.91 9.54
C VAL A 67 -1.38 -9.68 8.02
N THR A 68 -0.96 -10.65 7.20
CA THR A 68 -1.04 -10.54 5.73
C THR A 68 -2.48 -10.32 5.27
N LEU A 69 -3.43 -11.11 5.77
CA LEU A 69 -4.83 -10.96 5.41
C LEU A 69 -5.36 -9.59 5.82
N ARG A 70 -5.13 -9.20 7.08
CA ARG A 70 -5.68 -7.98 7.66
C ARG A 70 -5.09 -6.71 7.05
N ASP A 71 -3.77 -6.64 6.87
CA ASP A 71 -3.06 -5.38 6.62
C ASP A 71 -2.67 -5.19 5.15
N THR A 72 -2.50 -6.27 4.38
CA THR A 72 -2.06 -6.18 2.98
C THR A 72 -3.07 -6.82 2.02
N LEU A 73 -3.31 -8.13 2.09
CA LEU A 73 -4.05 -8.88 1.08
C LEU A 73 -5.51 -8.39 0.95
N ILE A 74 -6.30 -8.43 2.03
CA ILE A 74 -7.72 -8.02 1.96
C ILE A 74 -7.84 -6.54 1.55
N PRO A 75 -7.12 -5.59 2.18
CA PRO A 75 -7.09 -4.20 1.71
C PRO A 75 -6.76 -4.06 0.23
N THR A 76 -5.74 -4.77 -0.25
CA THR A 76 -5.28 -4.64 -1.64
C THR A 76 -6.28 -5.24 -2.61
N VAL A 77 -6.83 -6.42 -2.31
CA VAL A 77 -7.84 -7.09 -3.15
C VAL A 77 -9.13 -6.28 -3.19
N ILE A 78 -9.61 -5.77 -2.06
CA ILE A 78 -10.83 -4.94 -2.03
C ILE A 78 -10.60 -3.64 -2.81
N MET A 79 -9.54 -2.90 -2.51
CA MET A 79 -9.29 -1.60 -3.16
C MET A 79 -8.99 -1.77 -4.65
N CYS A 80 -7.95 -2.54 -4.98
CA CYS A 80 -7.52 -2.68 -6.37
C CYS A 80 -8.53 -3.51 -7.17
N GLY A 81 -9.11 -4.56 -6.60
CA GLY A 81 -10.13 -5.36 -7.29
C GLY A 81 -11.37 -4.54 -7.65
N LEU A 82 -11.97 -3.85 -6.68
CA LEU A 82 -13.16 -3.02 -6.95
C LEU A 82 -12.81 -1.87 -7.90
N PHE A 83 -11.69 -1.17 -7.67
CA PHE A 83 -11.31 -0.06 -8.54
C PHE A 83 -11.05 -0.54 -9.98
N PHE A 84 -10.32 -1.64 -10.18
CA PHE A 84 -10.03 -2.13 -11.52
C PHE A 84 -11.26 -2.71 -12.22
N LEU A 85 -12.22 -3.29 -11.49
CA LEU A 85 -13.47 -3.81 -12.05
C LEU A 85 -14.46 -2.69 -12.43
N PHE A 86 -14.59 -1.66 -11.60
CA PHE A 86 -15.62 -0.61 -11.79
C PHE A 86 -15.13 0.63 -12.54
N SER A 87 -13.84 0.96 -12.47
CA SER A 87 -13.31 2.08 -13.26
C SER A 87 -13.35 1.73 -14.75
N LYS A 88 -13.85 2.66 -15.57
CA LYS A 88 -13.83 2.58 -17.04
C LYS A 88 -12.54 3.14 -17.64
N ASP A 89 -11.56 3.50 -16.81
CA ASP A 89 -10.32 4.12 -17.25
C ASP A 89 -9.35 3.11 -17.88
N THR A 90 -8.34 3.64 -18.57
CA THR A 90 -7.26 2.85 -19.17
C THR A 90 -6.44 2.09 -18.12
N TRP A 91 -5.91 0.92 -18.49
CA TRP A 91 -5.04 0.12 -17.63
C TRP A 91 -3.83 0.88 -17.11
N ASN A 92 -3.27 1.78 -17.93
CA ASN A 92 -2.15 2.64 -17.53
C ASN A 92 -2.56 3.57 -16.39
N TYR A 93 -3.67 4.30 -16.53
CA TYR A 93 -4.16 5.15 -15.45
C TYR A 93 -4.53 4.37 -14.19
N LYS A 94 -5.13 3.18 -14.35
CA LYS A 94 -5.45 2.32 -13.20
C LYS A 94 -4.20 1.92 -12.42
N SER A 95 -3.11 1.58 -13.12
CA SER A 95 -1.83 1.25 -12.51
C SER A 95 -1.17 2.44 -11.79
N GLU A 96 -1.28 3.64 -12.37
CA GLU A 96 -0.80 4.89 -11.76
C GLU A 96 -1.61 5.30 -10.52
N SER A 97 -2.89 4.94 -10.50
CA SER A 97 -3.81 5.25 -9.41
C SER A 97 -3.71 4.31 -8.19
N VAL A 98 -2.95 3.22 -8.29
CA VAL A 98 -2.80 2.25 -7.18
C VAL A 98 -2.20 2.91 -5.94
N ALA A 99 -1.16 3.72 -6.10
CA ALA A 99 -0.50 4.40 -4.97
C ALA A 99 -1.45 5.34 -4.21
N PRO A 100 -2.13 6.31 -4.85
CA PRO A 100 -3.06 7.18 -4.14
C PRO A 100 -4.26 6.41 -3.57
N LEU A 101 -4.82 5.44 -4.30
CA LEU A 101 -5.93 4.62 -3.81
C LEU A 101 -5.56 3.87 -2.52
N MET A 102 -4.48 3.08 -2.57
CA MET A 102 -4.03 2.28 -1.43
C MET A 102 -3.51 3.15 -0.29
N GLY A 103 -2.77 4.20 -0.62
CA GLY A 103 -2.13 5.05 0.37
C GLY A 103 -3.11 5.87 1.19
N PHE A 104 -4.16 6.42 0.58
CA PHE A 104 -5.24 7.07 1.32
C PHE A 104 -6.11 6.06 2.09
N PHE A 105 -6.38 4.88 1.55
CA PHE A 105 -7.07 3.84 2.31
C PHE A 105 -6.31 3.46 3.58
N LEU A 106 -5.03 3.10 3.41
CA LEU A 106 -4.17 2.65 4.51
C LEU A 106 -3.84 3.78 5.50
N SER A 107 -3.88 5.05 5.08
CA SER A 107 -3.71 6.21 5.97
C SER A 107 -4.77 6.31 7.06
N VAL A 108 -5.96 5.78 6.83
CA VAL A 108 -7.05 5.75 7.82
C VAL A 108 -7.09 4.39 8.49
N TYR A 109 -6.97 3.32 7.70
CA TYR A 109 -7.11 1.94 8.18
C TYR A 109 -6.00 1.53 9.16
N ILE A 110 -4.73 1.83 8.88
CA ILE A 110 -3.62 1.42 9.73
C ILE A 110 -3.66 2.13 11.10
N PRO A 111 -3.83 3.47 11.18
CA PRO A 111 -4.00 4.12 12.48
C PRO A 111 -5.22 3.63 13.24
N PHE A 112 -6.35 3.39 12.55
CA PHE A 112 -7.54 2.84 13.20
C PHE A 112 -7.25 1.49 13.88
N ILE A 113 -6.61 0.54 13.19
CA ILE A 113 -6.29 -0.78 13.77
C ILE A 113 -5.33 -0.65 14.95
N ILE A 114 -4.32 0.21 14.85
CA ILE A 114 -3.31 0.38 15.92
C ILE A 114 -3.95 1.04 17.15
N LEU A 115 -4.74 2.10 16.96
CA LEU A 115 -5.33 2.87 18.06
C LEU A 115 -6.55 2.19 18.69
N SER A 116 -7.27 1.35 17.95
CA SER A 116 -8.36 0.55 18.49
C SER A 116 -7.89 -0.73 19.22
N GLY A 117 -6.61 -1.08 19.13
CA GLY A 117 -6.03 -2.20 19.85
C GLY A 117 -5.97 -1.92 21.35
N SER A 118 -6.60 -2.77 22.17
CA SER A 118 -6.66 -2.61 23.64
C SER A 118 -5.37 -2.98 24.39
N ASN A 119 -4.37 -3.54 23.70
CA ASN A 119 -3.23 -4.17 24.35
C ASN A 119 -2.02 -3.22 24.43
N MET A 120 -1.23 -3.30 25.50
CA MET A 120 -0.02 -2.49 25.68
C MET A 120 0.99 -2.61 24.52
N GLU A 121 1.04 -3.76 23.85
CA GLU A 121 1.89 -4.00 22.68
C GLU A 121 1.49 -3.16 21.45
N ALA A 122 0.23 -2.70 21.39
CA ALA A 122 -0.25 -1.79 20.35
C ALA A 122 0.40 -0.40 20.45
N HIS A 123 0.90 -0.02 21.64
CA HIS A 123 1.51 1.28 21.90
C HIS A 123 3.04 1.25 21.91
N THR A 124 3.65 0.44 21.04
CA THR A 124 5.10 0.29 20.94
C THR A 124 5.70 1.14 19.82
N ALA A 125 7.01 1.40 19.90
CA ALA A 125 7.74 2.10 18.84
C ALA A 125 7.64 1.39 17.47
N PHE A 126 7.52 0.06 17.48
CA PHE A 126 7.28 -0.72 16.27
C PHE A 126 5.96 -0.31 15.61
N MET A 127 4.86 -0.31 16.36
CA MET A 127 3.54 0.05 15.83
C MET A 127 3.47 1.50 15.36
N PHE A 128 4.10 2.45 16.05
CA PHE A 128 4.01 3.87 15.68
C PHE A 128 5.00 4.33 14.62
N LEU A 129 6.13 3.64 14.42
CA LEU A 129 7.20 4.06 13.51
C LEU A 129 7.49 3.02 12.44
N VAL A 130 7.77 1.79 12.86
CA VAL A 130 8.22 0.73 11.93
C VAL A 130 7.07 0.29 11.03
N LYS A 131 5.89 0.02 11.60
CA LYS A 131 4.73 -0.45 10.83
C LYS A 131 4.28 0.54 9.75
N PRO A 132 4.09 1.85 10.02
CA PRO A 132 3.79 2.82 8.97
C PRO A 132 4.87 2.87 7.88
N LEU A 133 6.15 2.71 8.25
CA LEU A 133 7.26 2.68 7.31
C LEU A 133 7.26 1.43 6.42
N LEU A 134 6.95 0.25 6.99
CA LEU A 134 6.78 -0.99 6.24
C LEU A 134 5.61 -0.87 5.25
N ILE A 135 4.50 -0.28 5.68
CA ILE A 135 3.34 -0.07 4.80
C ILE A 135 3.64 0.97 3.70
N ALA A 136 4.38 2.03 4.03
CA ALA A 136 4.88 3.00 3.06
C ALA A 136 5.76 2.34 1.99
N ALA A 137 6.74 1.52 2.40
CA ALA A 137 7.60 0.76 1.51
C ALA A 137 6.82 -0.26 0.65
N TYR A 138 5.79 -0.88 1.24
CA TYR A 138 4.86 -1.75 0.54
C TYR A 138 4.11 -1.01 -0.57
N ILE A 139 3.45 0.11 -0.27
CA ILE A 139 2.71 0.91 -1.26
C ILE A 139 3.65 1.37 -2.39
N LEU A 140 4.83 1.87 -2.03
CA LEU A 140 5.83 2.32 -2.99
C LEU A 140 6.22 1.20 -3.95
N SER A 141 6.60 0.03 -3.41
CA SER A 141 7.01 -1.13 -4.21
C SER A 141 5.86 -1.68 -5.04
N LEU A 142 4.67 -1.80 -4.46
CA LEU A 142 3.47 -2.29 -5.13
C LEU A 142 3.13 -1.42 -6.34
N SER A 143 3.18 -0.09 -6.18
CA SER A 143 2.89 0.84 -7.27
C SER A 143 3.83 0.65 -8.45
N VAL A 144 5.12 0.43 -8.20
CA VAL A 144 6.13 0.19 -9.25
C VAL A 144 5.89 -1.16 -9.93
N LEU A 145 5.68 -2.22 -9.15
CA LEU A 145 5.49 -3.57 -9.68
C LEU A 145 4.20 -3.68 -10.51
N VAL A 146 3.10 -3.06 -10.06
CA VAL A 146 1.83 -3.06 -10.83
C VAL A 146 2.00 -2.30 -12.16
N LYS A 147 2.66 -1.15 -12.17
CA LYS A 147 2.97 -0.42 -13.42
C LYS A 147 3.80 -1.26 -14.37
N LYS A 148 4.81 -1.96 -13.87
CA LYS A 148 5.66 -2.85 -14.68
C LYS A 148 4.89 -4.05 -15.19
N ALA A 149 4.05 -4.68 -14.38
CA ALA A 149 3.19 -5.77 -14.81
C ALA A 149 2.27 -5.33 -15.95
N VAL A 150 1.56 -4.20 -15.79
CA VAL A 150 0.65 -3.66 -16.82
C VAL A 150 1.42 -3.28 -18.09
N SER A 151 2.57 -2.63 -17.97
CA SER A 151 3.42 -2.26 -19.12
C SER A 151 3.91 -3.50 -19.88
N SER A 152 4.35 -4.55 -19.18
CA SER A 152 4.79 -5.81 -19.78
C SER A 152 3.65 -6.53 -20.50
N PHE A 153 2.47 -6.61 -19.89
CA PHE A 153 1.30 -7.20 -20.56
C PHE A 153 0.85 -6.40 -21.79
N SER A 154 0.91 -5.06 -21.73
CA SER A 154 0.61 -4.19 -22.87
C SER A 154 1.58 -4.40 -24.04
N LYS A 155 2.86 -4.68 -23.74
CA LYS A 155 3.88 -5.03 -24.74
C LYS A 155 3.85 -6.51 -25.17
N ASN A 156 2.81 -7.25 -24.77
CA ASN A 156 2.64 -8.68 -25.03
C ASN A 156 3.76 -9.58 -24.45
N ASP A 157 4.53 -9.06 -23.49
CA ASP A 157 5.59 -9.77 -22.79
C ASP A 157 5.04 -10.45 -21.54
N LYS A 158 4.31 -11.54 -21.77
CA LYS A 158 3.58 -12.28 -20.73
C LYS A 158 4.50 -12.82 -19.64
N ARG A 159 5.76 -13.18 -19.97
CA ARG A 159 6.71 -13.74 -19.01
C ARG A 159 7.06 -12.71 -17.94
N PHE A 160 7.48 -11.51 -18.35
CA PHE A 160 7.80 -10.45 -17.40
C PHE A 160 6.56 -9.94 -16.67
N GLY A 161 5.41 -9.88 -17.36
CA GLY A 161 4.12 -9.56 -16.72
C GLY A 161 3.81 -10.50 -15.54
N LEU A 162 3.93 -11.82 -15.76
CA LEU A 162 3.72 -12.84 -14.72
C LEU A 162 4.74 -12.73 -13.58
N ILE A 163 6.02 -12.46 -13.88
CA ILE A 163 7.06 -12.29 -12.86
C ILE A 163 6.73 -11.10 -11.95
N PHE A 164 6.34 -9.95 -12.51
CA PHE A 164 5.98 -8.79 -11.71
C PHE A 164 4.69 -9.02 -10.90
N SER A 165 3.70 -9.72 -11.45
CA SER A 165 2.50 -10.12 -10.71
C SER A 165 2.83 -11.07 -9.56
N ALA A 166 3.70 -12.06 -9.76
CA ALA A 166 4.16 -12.95 -8.70
C ALA A 166 4.94 -12.18 -7.62
N ALA A 167 5.77 -11.21 -8.03
CA ALA A 167 6.47 -10.34 -7.10
C ALA A 167 5.50 -9.50 -6.25
N CYS A 168 4.38 -9.01 -6.80
CA CYS A 168 3.33 -8.36 -6.01
C CYS A 168 2.74 -9.28 -4.94
N LEU A 169 2.51 -10.55 -5.25
CA LEU A 169 1.98 -11.53 -4.29
C LEU A 169 2.97 -11.77 -3.15
N VAL A 170 4.25 -11.96 -3.46
CA VAL A 170 5.31 -12.13 -2.44
C VAL A 170 5.45 -10.87 -1.58
N LEU A 171 5.38 -9.69 -2.21
CA LEU A 171 5.49 -8.39 -1.54
C LEU A 171 4.46 -8.23 -0.41
N MET A 172 3.26 -8.78 -0.55
CA MET A 172 2.19 -8.71 0.46
C MET A 172 2.57 -9.40 1.78
N PHE A 173 3.46 -10.38 1.76
CA PHE A 173 3.89 -11.11 2.95
C PHE A 173 5.01 -10.40 3.72
N ILE A 174 5.78 -9.51 3.07
CA ILE A 174 6.99 -8.94 3.68
C ILE A 174 6.68 -8.11 4.94
N PRO A 175 5.72 -7.16 4.94
CA PRO A 175 5.37 -6.41 6.15
C PRO A 175 4.92 -7.33 7.29
N ALA A 176 4.09 -8.34 6.97
CA ALA A 176 3.56 -9.29 7.93
C ALA A 176 4.63 -10.22 8.50
N PHE A 177 5.62 -10.61 7.70
CA PHE A 177 6.76 -11.41 8.12
C PHE A 177 7.61 -10.67 9.15
N ILE A 178 7.90 -9.40 8.89
CA ILE A 178 8.67 -8.55 9.80
C ILE A 178 7.88 -8.29 11.10
N GLU A 179 6.57 -8.03 10.99
CA GLU A 179 5.68 -7.88 12.16
C GLU A 179 5.60 -9.16 12.99
N ALA A 180 5.51 -10.33 12.37
CA ALA A 180 5.50 -11.62 13.07
C ALA A 180 6.82 -11.91 13.80
N LEU A 181 7.97 -11.57 13.20
CA LEU A 181 9.28 -11.69 13.86
C LEU A 181 9.39 -10.77 15.08
N TRP A 182 8.96 -9.52 14.95
CA TRP A 182 8.93 -8.58 16.06
C TRP A 182 7.98 -9.06 17.17
N TYR A 183 6.80 -9.51 16.79
CA TYR A 183 5.76 -9.95 17.72
C TYR A 183 6.21 -11.15 18.57
N LEU A 184 6.78 -12.18 17.95
CA LEU A 184 7.28 -13.36 18.66
C LEU A 184 8.64 -13.14 19.35
N HIS A 185 9.05 -11.89 19.51
CA HIS A 185 10.28 -11.50 20.19
C HIS A 185 11.54 -12.21 19.66
N PHE A 186 11.61 -12.47 18.35
CA PHE A 186 12.86 -12.89 17.72
C PHE A 186 13.93 -11.80 17.90
N ILE A 187 15.20 -12.19 17.74
CA ILE A 187 16.38 -11.33 17.92
C ILE A 187 16.16 -9.96 17.26
N SER A 188 16.22 -8.88 18.03
CA SER A 188 15.84 -7.55 17.56
C SER A 188 16.61 -7.07 16.33
N ILE A 189 17.88 -7.45 16.25
CA ILE A 189 18.76 -7.13 15.11
C ILE A 189 18.18 -7.67 13.80
N LEU A 190 17.53 -8.85 13.82
CA LEU A 190 17.01 -9.49 12.63
C LEU A 190 15.87 -8.69 11.99
N TRP A 191 14.82 -8.39 12.75
CA TRP A 191 13.67 -7.67 12.20
C TRP A 191 14.00 -6.21 11.87
N ILE A 192 14.94 -5.58 12.59
CA ILE A 192 15.45 -4.24 12.26
C ILE A 192 16.20 -4.26 10.93
N ALA A 193 17.11 -5.22 10.73
CA ALA A 193 17.87 -5.34 9.49
C ALA A 193 16.95 -5.60 8.29
N LEU A 194 15.97 -6.50 8.44
CA LEU A 194 14.98 -6.77 7.40
C LEU A 194 14.11 -5.56 7.07
N THR A 195 13.70 -4.79 8.08
CA THR A 195 13.00 -3.51 7.89
C THR A 195 13.83 -2.56 7.04
N LEU A 196 15.10 -2.37 7.39
CA LEU A 196 16.00 -1.46 6.67
C LEU A 196 16.19 -1.91 5.22
N ILE A 197 16.47 -3.20 5.00
CA ILE A 197 16.64 -3.78 3.66
C ILE A 197 15.37 -3.55 2.83
N PHE A 198 14.19 -3.78 3.41
CA PHE A 198 12.93 -3.63 2.69
C PHE A 198 12.64 -2.18 2.32
N VAL A 199 12.83 -1.25 3.26
CA VAL A 199 12.58 0.18 3.04
C VAL A 199 13.56 0.75 2.02
N VAL A 200 14.86 0.48 2.18
CA VAL A 200 15.89 0.91 1.23
C VAL A 200 15.65 0.27 -0.14
N GLY A 201 15.33 -1.01 -0.17
CA GLY A 201 14.98 -1.74 -1.39
C GLY A 201 13.79 -1.12 -2.13
N ALA A 202 12.74 -0.72 -1.40
CA ALA A 202 11.58 -0.04 -1.99
C ALA A 202 11.94 1.31 -2.62
N VAL A 203 12.78 2.11 -1.95
CA VAL A 203 13.27 3.39 -2.47
C VAL A 203 14.14 3.19 -3.71
N ILE A 204 15.08 2.24 -3.66
CA ILE A 204 15.93 1.86 -4.80
C ILE A 204 15.04 1.45 -5.98
N LEU A 205 14.09 0.54 -5.75
CA LEU A 205 13.17 0.06 -6.78
C LEU A 205 12.41 1.23 -7.43
N TYR A 206 11.89 2.15 -6.62
CA TYR A 206 11.19 3.34 -7.12
C TYR A 206 12.10 4.24 -7.96
N LEU A 207 13.33 4.51 -7.51
CA LEU A 207 14.27 5.38 -8.22
C LEU A 207 14.75 4.78 -9.55
N PHE A 208 14.99 3.47 -9.59
CA PHE A 208 15.45 2.79 -10.81
C PHE A 208 14.34 2.63 -11.85
N PHE A 209 13.11 2.35 -11.42
CA PHE A 209 12.02 2.01 -12.33
C PHE A 209 11.06 3.15 -12.65
N ASN A 210 11.26 4.32 -12.05
CA ASN A 210 10.59 5.57 -12.41
C ASN A 210 11.55 6.48 -13.19
N PRO A 211 11.94 6.15 -14.43
CA PRO A 211 12.86 6.97 -15.22
C PRO A 211 12.27 8.36 -15.43
N LYS A 212 13.14 9.38 -15.36
CA LYS A 212 12.81 10.77 -15.69
C LYS A 212 12.59 10.91 -17.20
N GLU A 213 11.51 10.39 -17.76
CA GLU A 213 11.16 10.69 -19.15
C GLU A 213 10.69 12.16 -19.27
N VAL A 214 11.06 12.76 -20.40
CA VAL A 214 10.99 14.19 -20.71
C VAL A 214 9.54 14.66 -20.71
N LYS A 215 9.31 15.92 -20.30
CA LYS A 215 8.00 16.58 -20.20
C LYS A 215 7.18 16.41 -21.49
N GLU A 216 6.23 15.49 -21.51
CA GLU A 216 5.02 15.63 -22.31
C GLU A 216 3.95 16.36 -21.47
N GLU A 217 3.12 17.15 -22.14
CA GLU A 217 2.07 17.94 -21.52
C GLU A 217 1.15 17.05 -20.66
N ARG A 218 0.91 17.48 -19.40
CA ARG A 218 0.06 16.76 -18.45
C ARG A 218 -1.38 16.77 -18.95
N VAL A 219 -1.86 15.65 -19.49
CA VAL A 219 -3.23 15.55 -19.99
C VAL A 219 -4.22 15.40 -18.81
N PRO A 220 -5.16 16.35 -18.59
CA PRO A 220 -6.23 16.15 -17.64
C PRO A 220 -7.27 15.19 -18.24
N ILE A 221 -7.52 14.06 -17.57
CA ILE A 221 -8.52 13.05 -18.01
C ILE A 221 -9.94 13.64 -18.13
N PHE A 222 -10.23 14.71 -17.38
CA PHE A 222 -11.53 15.41 -17.44
C PHE A 222 -11.78 16.17 -18.76
N MET A 223 -10.81 16.19 -19.70
CA MET A 223 -10.96 16.84 -21.01
C MET A 223 -10.91 15.87 -22.20
N THR A 224 -10.84 14.56 -21.99
CA THR A 224 -10.89 13.57 -23.10
C THR A 224 -12.29 13.01 -23.36
N MET A 225 -13.33 13.62 -22.81
CA MET A 225 -14.70 13.41 -23.30
C MET A 225 -14.96 14.40 -24.43
N ASP A 226 -14.41 14.14 -25.60
CA ASP A 226 -14.90 14.58 -26.91
C ASP A 226 -13.96 14.00 -27.99
N ASN A 227 -14.39 12.87 -28.55
CA ASN A 227 -14.27 12.47 -29.95
C ASN A 227 -14.90 11.09 -30.14
#